data_AF-A0A954BXK5-F1
#
_entry.id   AF-A0A954BXK5-F1
#
_cell.length_a   1.000
_cell.length_b   1.000
_cell.length_c   1.000
_cell.angle_alpha   90.00
_cell.angle_beta   90.00
_cell.angle_gamma   90.00
#
_symmetry.space_group_name_H-M   'P 1'
#
loop_
_entity.id
_entity.type
_entity.pdbx_description
1 polymer ?
#
loop_
_entity_poly.entity_id
_entity_poly.type
_entity_poly.pdbx_seq_one_letter_code
_entity_poly.pdbx_strand_id
1 'polypeptide(L)'
;SLTVTKGTLEYLPTFTVESADGSYRADSTSYNTRPQEVVIDLLPPGTYTLKSDGGEMEVVVSADTSVVYAPRNYDCYVLSIKPAGGRIETLGLLDGDKLIEIDGTSMAEENLSRLALETSLTKDNTTWTVQRNGAIIPVTFSGKDLMTILEDRSKETREKLRPKRAYRD
;
A
#
# COMPACT_ATOMS: atom_id res chain seq x y z
N SER A 1 8.10 22.85 28.08
CA SER A 1 8.93 21.63 28.17
C SER A 1 8.04 20.51 28.68
N LEU A 2 7.73 19.53 27.84
CA LEU A 2 6.93 18.38 28.24
C LEU A 2 7.63 17.12 27.70
N THR A 3 8.13 16.33 28.65
CA THR A 3 8.76 15.03 28.43
C THR A 3 7.71 13.97 28.71
N VAL A 4 7.51 13.03 27.78
CA VAL A 4 6.76 11.79 28.02
C VAL A 4 7.59 10.63 27.49
N THR A 5 7.87 9.65 28.34
CA THR A 5 8.65 8.45 28.00
C THR A 5 7.86 7.17 28.28
N LYS A 6 7.89 6.30 27.27
CA LYS A 6 7.84 4.81 27.27
C LYS A 6 6.48 4.11 27.12
N GLY A 7 6.29 3.51 25.94
CA GLY A 7 5.38 2.40 25.68
C GLY A 7 5.07 2.27 24.19
N THR A 8 5.83 1.43 23.49
CA THR A 8 5.62 0.91 22.12
C THR A 8 5.07 1.92 21.09
N LEU A 9 5.98 2.56 20.34
CA LEU A 9 5.67 3.35 19.15
C LEU A 9 5.06 2.45 18.06
N GLU A 10 3.74 2.27 18.10
CA GLU A 10 2.99 2.15 16.86
C GLU A 10 3.19 3.49 16.13
N TYR A 11 3.78 3.44 14.93
CA TYR A 11 3.92 4.61 14.08
C TYR A 11 2.51 5.12 13.75
N LEU A 12 1.98 6.02 14.57
CA LEU A 12 0.81 6.81 14.22
C LEU A 12 1.24 7.69 13.03
N PRO A 13 0.52 7.68 11.92
CA PRO A 13 0.82 8.58 10.82
C PRO A 13 0.74 10.01 11.36
N THR A 14 1.87 10.71 11.38
CA THR A 14 1.90 12.14 11.68
C THR A 14 1.26 12.86 10.51
N PHE A 15 0.23 13.66 10.78
CA PHE A 15 -0.40 14.49 9.77
C PHE A 15 -0.55 15.91 10.29
N THR A 16 -0.51 16.85 9.36
CA THR A 16 -0.79 18.27 9.61
C THR A 16 -2.02 18.64 8.80
N VAL A 17 -2.96 19.32 9.46
CA VAL A 17 -4.08 19.99 8.83
C VAL A 17 -3.76 21.46 8.77
N GLU A 18 -3.86 22.06 7.59
CA GLU A 18 -3.67 23.48 7.37
C GLU A 18 -4.83 24.03 6.54
N SER A 19 -5.40 25.16 6.95
CA SER A 19 -6.36 25.89 6.12
C SER A 19 -5.66 26.63 5.00
N ALA A 20 -6.34 26.83 3.87
CA ALA A 20 -5.77 27.52 2.71
C ALA A 20 -5.31 28.96 3.00
N ASP A 21 -5.87 29.61 4.02
CA ASP A 21 -5.51 30.97 4.47
C ASP A 21 -4.51 30.99 5.63
N GLY A 22 -4.06 29.82 6.11
CA GLY A 22 -3.14 29.66 7.23
C GLY A 22 -3.72 30.03 8.61
N SER A 23 -5.02 30.33 8.69
CA SER A 23 -5.69 30.70 9.94
C SER A 23 -5.87 29.54 10.92
N TYR A 24 -5.80 28.30 10.44
CA TYR A 24 -5.96 27.09 11.21
C TYR A 24 -4.83 26.11 10.92
N ARG A 25 -4.16 25.65 11.99
CA ARG A 25 -3.22 24.54 11.94
C ARG A 25 -3.45 23.60 13.12
N ALA A 26 -3.60 22.32 12.83
CA ALA A 26 -3.62 21.27 13.83
C ALA A 26 -2.60 20.19 13.48
N ASP A 27 -1.75 19.84 14.44
CA ASP A 27 -0.88 18.67 14.38
C ASP A 27 -1.54 17.58 15.25
N SER A 28 -1.44 16.31 14.84
CA SER A 28 -2.19 15.21 15.46
C SER A 28 -2.00 15.09 16.98
N THR A 29 -3.07 15.32 17.76
CA THR A 29 -3.22 14.85 19.14
C THR A 29 -4.40 13.86 19.20
N SER A 30 -4.06 12.58 19.22
CA SER A 30 -5.00 11.46 19.16
C SER A 30 -5.97 11.39 20.34
N TYR A 31 -7.28 11.23 20.07
CA TYR A 31 -8.23 10.62 20.99
C TYR A 31 -9.31 9.80 20.26
N ASN A 32 -8.99 8.59 19.78
CA ASN A 32 -9.90 7.45 19.93
C ASN A 32 -9.25 6.08 19.64
N THR A 33 -9.89 5.03 20.15
CA THR A 33 -9.42 3.66 20.39
C THR A 33 -9.29 2.75 19.15
N ARG A 34 -9.18 3.31 17.94
CA ARG A 34 -8.88 2.56 16.72
C ARG A 34 -7.58 3.10 16.10
N PRO A 35 -6.53 2.27 15.93
CA PRO A 35 -5.17 2.73 15.61
C PRO A 35 -4.98 3.38 14.23
N GLN A 36 -6.05 3.72 13.49
CA GLN A 36 -5.98 4.19 12.09
C GLN A 36 -7.00 5.27 11.72
N GLU A 37 -7.86 5.69 12.66
CA GLU A 37 -8.84 6.76 12.40
C GLU A 37 -8.44 7.99 13.20
N VAL A 38 -8.33 9.12 12.52
CA VAL A 38 -8.15 10.41 13.16
C VAL A 38 -9.41 11.22 12.97
N VAL A 39 -10.06 11.54 14.09
CA VAL A 39 -11.21 12.42 14.12
C VAL A 39 -10.72 13.82 14.45
N ILE A 40 -11.04 14.77 13.58
CA ILE A 40 -10.87 16.20 13.82
C ILE A 40 -12.25 16.75 14.11
N ASP A 41 -12.54 16.97 15.38
CA ASP A 41 -13.82 17.49 15.81
C ASP A 41 -13.95 18.99 15.56
N LEU A 42 -15.16 19.41 15.18
CA LEU A 42 -15.54 20.82 15.02
C LEU A 42 -14.63 21.61 14.06
N LEU A 43 -14.33 21.03 12.90
CA LEU A 43 -13.59 21.74 11.86
C LEU A 43 -14.51 22.82 11.25
N PRO A 44 -14.13 24.11 11.27
CA PRO A 44 -14.94 25.18 10.71
C PRO A 44 -15.14 25.04 9.19
N PRO A 45 -16.10 25.78 8.59
CA PRO A 45 -16.22 25.86 7.15
C PRO A 45 -14.94 26.40 6.52
N GLY A 46 -14.44 25.72 5.49
CA GLY A 46 -13.21 26.10 4.82
C GLY A 46 -12.66 24.99 3.93
N THR A 47 -11.59 25.34 3.21
CA THR A 47 -10.80 24.37 2.43
C THR A 47 -9.54 24.05 3.23
N TYR A 48 -9.31 22.75 3.44
CA TYR A 48 -8.22 22.21 4.22
C TYR A 48 -7.39 21.26 3.38
N THR A 49 -6.08 21.26 3.60
CA THR A 49 -5.18 20.24 3.05
C THR A 49 -4.74 19.31 4.17
N LEU A 50 -5.09 18.02 4.03
CA LEU A 50 -4.60 16.94 4.87
C LEU A 50 -3.31 16.39 4.26
N LYS A 51 -2.20 16.40 5.01
CA LYS A 51 -0.91 15.88 4.55
C LYS A 51 -0.48 14.67 5.36
N SER A 52 -0.10 13.59 4.68
CA SER A 52 0.49 12.39 5.29
C SER A 52 1.64 11.87 4.44
N ASP A 53 2.38 10.89 4.96
CA ASP A 53 3.42 10.17 4.19
C ASP A 53 2.87 9.51 2.91
N GLY A 54 1.56 9.23 2.87
CA GLY A 54 0.87 8.65 1.71
C GLY A 54 0.41 9.65 0.65
N GLY A 55 0.48 10.95 0.92
CA GLY A 55 0.06 12.01 0.00
C GLY A 55 -0.72 13.15 0.65
N GLU A 56 -1.20 14.05 -0.20
CA GLU A 56 -2.02 15.21 0.18
C GLU A 56 -3.47 15.04 -0.29
N MET A 57 -4.43 15.45 0.52
CA MET A 57 -5.86 15.42 0.22
C MET A 57 -6.50 16.77 0.55
N GLU A 58 -7.25 17.34 -0.39
CA GLU A 58 -8.07 18.53 -0.15
C GLU A 58 -9.44 18.12 0.41
N VAL A 59 -9.88 18.81 1.46
CA VAL A 59 -11.18 18.61 2.10
C VAL A 59 -11.90 19.94 2.18
N VAL A 60 -13.11 19.98 1.63
CA VAL A 60 -14.00 21.15 1.73
C VAL A 60 -15.05 20.87 2.80
N VAL A 61 -15.02 21.68 3.85
CA VAL A 61 -15.99 21.64 4.94
C VAL A 61 -16.99 22.79 4.76
N SER A 62 -18.27 22.46 4.76
CA SER A 62 -19.37 23.42 4.47
C SER A 62 -20.08 23.94 5.71
N ALA A 63 -19.91 23.30 6.86
CA ALA A 63 -20.48 23.63 8.16
C ALA A 63 -19.58 23.04 9.25
N ASP A 64 -19.65 23.54 10.48
CA ASP A 64 -18.92 22.98 11.61
C ASP A 64 -19.23 21.47 11.74
N THR A 65 -18.26 20.62 11.42
CA THR A 65 -18.44 19.17 11.38
C THR A 65 -17.18 18.45 11.85
N SER A 66 -17.36 17.23 12.36
CA SER A 66 -16.24 16.31 12.54
C SER A 66 -15.79 15.77 11.18
N VAL A 67 -14.49 15.84 10.92
CA VAL A 67 -13.84 15.21 9.76
C VAL A 67 -13.13 13.95 10.25
N VAL A 68 -13.51 12.80 9.71
CA VAL A 68 -12.83 11.53 9.99
C VAL A 68 -11.84 11.26 8.87
N TYR A 69 -10.55 11.37 9.18
CA TYR A 69 -9.47 10.92 8.33
C TYR A 69 -9.18 9.45 8.66
N ALA A 70 -9.55 8.56 7.74
CA ALA A 70 -9.29 7.12 7.83
C ALA A 70 -8.42 6.70 6.63
N PRO A 71 -7.09 6.94 6.68
CA PRO A 71 -6.19 6.50 5.63
C PRO A 71 -6.32 4.98 5.47
N ARG A 72 -6.58 4.52 4.24
CA ARG A 72 -6.50 3.10 3.95
C ARG A 72 -5.05 2.68 4.10
N ASN A 73 -4.78 1.69 4.92
CA ASN A 73 -3.47 1.09 4.95
C ASN A 73 -3.16 0.43 3.61
N TYR A 74 -1.92 0.58 3.18
CA TYR A 74 -1.34 -0.23 2.11
C TYR A 74 -1.55 -1.72 2.42
N ASP A 75 -2.04 -2.49 1.45
CA ASP A 75 -2.37 -3.90 1.68
C ASP A 75 -2.08 -4.85 0.51
N CYS A 76 -1.57 -4.35 -0.63
CA CYS A 76 -1.24 -5.18 -1.78
C CYS A 76 -0.25 -4.54 -2.75
N TYR A 77 0.47 -5.35 -3.51
CA TYR A 77 1.22 -4.86 -4.67
C TYR A 77 0.41 -5.02 -5.96
N VAL A 78 0.32 -3.98 -6.78
CA VAL A 78 -0.15 -4.12 -8.18
C VAL A 78 1.02 -4.54 -9.05
N LEU A 79 0.84 -5.64 -9.79
CA LEU A 79 1.82 -6.15 -10.72
C LEU A 79 1.76 -5.37 -12.03
N SER A 80 2.89 -4.82 -12.45
CA SER A 80 3.06 -4.34 -13.83
C SER A 80 3.94 -5.30 -14.62
N ILE A 81 3.37 -5.92 -15.65
CA ILE A 81 3.98 -6.95 -16.49
C ILE A 81 4.15 -6.39 -17.90
N LYS A 82 5.37 -6.42 -18.43
CA LYS A 82 5.65 -5.95 -19.79
C LYS A 82 6.69 -6.83 -20.48
N PRO A 83 6.55 -7.12 -21.79
CA PRO A 83 5.36 -6.91 -22.62
C PRO A 83 4.18 -7.80 -22.19
N ALA A 84 2.97 -7.44 -22.61
CA ALA A 84 1.80 -8.30 -22.51
C ALA A 84 1.96 -9.53 -23.41
N GLY A 85 1.34 -10.65 -23.02
CA GLY A 85 1.47 -11.95 -23.70
C GLY A 85 2.83 -12.64 -23.50
N GLY A 86 3.61 -12.20 -22.50
CA GLY A 86 4.94 -12.73 -22.21
C GLY A 86 4.96 -14.08 -21.48
N ARG A 87 6.16 -14.62 -21.27
CA ARG A 87 6.41 -15.83 -20.47
C ARG A 87 5.90 -15.69 -19.04
N ILE A 88 5.89 -14.49 -18.46
CA ILE A 88 5.32 -14.27 -17.11
C ILE A 88 3.82 -14.62 -17.08
N GLU A 89 3.07 -14.32 -18.14
CA GLU A 89 1.64 -14.65 -18.21
C GLU A 89 1.40 -16.16 -18.29
N THR A 90 2.35 -16.92 -18.84
CA THR A 90 2.28 -18.39 -18.86
C THR A 90 2.39 -19.01 -17.46
N LEU A 91 2.92 -18.26 -16.49
CA LEU A 91 2.91 -18.64 -15.06
C LEU A 91 1.59 -18.29 -14.36
N GLY A 92 0.62 -17.71 -15.08
CA GLY A 92 -0.70 -17.37 -14.57
C GLY A 92 -0.82 -15.98 -13.93
N LEU A 93 0.25 -15.18 -13.93
CA LEU A 93 0.27 -13.80 -13.45
C LEU A 93 -0.08 -12.82 -14.58
N LEU A 94 -0.97 -11.86 -14.34
CA LEU A 94 -1.41 -10.88 -15.34
C LEU A 94 -1.08 -9.44 -14.93
N ASP A 95 -0.90 -8.57 -15.92
CA ASP A 95 -0.77 -7.12 -15.68
C ASP A 95 -2.03 -6.61 -14.95
N GLY A 96 -1.82 -5.83 -13.89
CA GLY A 96 -2.90 -5.31 -13.05
C GLY A 96 -3.34 -6.21 -11.89
N ASP A 97 -2.81 -7.44 -11.79
CA ASP A 97 -3.07 -8.30 -10.62
C ASP A 97 -2.66 -7.60 -9.31
N LYS A 98 -3.53 -7.65 -8.29
CA LYS A 98 -3.21 -7.18 -6.94
C LYS A 98 -2.67 -8.35 -6.12
N LEU A 99 -1.36 -8.46 -5.98
CA LEU A 99 -0.68 -9.43 -5.13
C LEU A 99 -0.92 -9.10 -3.65
N ILE A 100 -1.64 -9.98 -2.96
CA ILE A 100 -2.09 -9.77 -1.57
C ILE A 100 -1.40 -10.72 -0.58
N GLU A 101 -0.87 -11.85 -1.06
CA GLU A 101 -0.18 -12.83 -0.23
C GLU A 101 0.87 -13.59 -1.04
N ILE A 102 1.94 -14.02 -0.39
CA ILE A 102 2.92 -14.97 -0.91
C ILE A 102 3.12 -16.07 0.15
N ASP A 103 2.83 -17.32 -0.20
CA ASP A 103 3.03 -18.49 0.67
C ASP A 103 2.47 -18.29 2.10
N GLY A 104 1.27 -17.73 2.24
CA GLY A 104 0.66 -17.43 3.54
C GLY A 104 1.10 -16.11 4.18
N THR A 105 2.08 -15.40 3.60
CA THR A 105 2.55 -14.10 4.12
C THR A 105 1.80 -12.95 3.46
N SER A 106 1.08 -12.16 4.28
CA SER A 106 0.34 -10.99 3.82
C SER A 106 1.27 -9.91 3.24
N MET A 107 0.86 -9.31 2.13
CA MET A 107 1.58 -8.19 1.53
C MET A 107 1.33 -6.85 2.22
N ALA A 108 0.39 -6.78 3.16
CA ALA A 108 0.14 -5.58 3.96
C ALA A 108 1.27 -5.25 4.95
N GLU A 109 2.07 -6.26 5.33
CA GLU A 109 3.18 -6.09 6.26
C GLU A 109 4.46 -5.72 5.49
N GLU A 110 4.78 -4.42 5.45
CA GLU A 110 5.90 -3.88 4.67
C GLU A 110 7.21 -4.68 4.84
N ASN A 111 7.61 -4.95 6.09
CA ASN A 111 8.86 -5.63 6.42
C ASN A 111 8.88 -7.10 5.97
N LEU A 112 7.74 -7.79 6.01
CA LEU A 112 7.64 -9.20 5.60
C LEU A 112 7.47 -9.35 4.10
N SER A 113 6.80 -8.39 3.47
CA SER A 113 6.43 -8.45 2.07
C SER A 113 7.63 -8.54 1.11
N ARG A 114 8.70 -7.79 1.38
CA ARG A 114 9.95 -7.85 0.59
C ARG A 114 10.64 -9.20 0.74
N LEU A 115 10.78 -9.68 1.98
CA LEU A 115 11.44 -10.96 2.25
C LEU A 115 10.66 -12.12 1.63
N ALA A 116 9.33 -12.10 1.72
CA ALA A 116 8.46 -13.08 1.10
C ALA A 116 8.62 -13.09 -0.43
N LEU A 117 8.67 -11.91 -1.06
CA LEU A 117 8.91 -11.78 -2.49
C LEU A 117 10.28 -12.37 -2.88
N GLU A 118 11.37 -11.93 -2.26
CA GLU A 118 12.72 -12.41 -2.55
C GLU A 118 12.85 -13.92 -2.34
N THR A 119 12.27 -14.44 -1.24
CA THR A 119 12.29 -15.85 -0.91
C THR A 119 11.49 -16.68 -1.92
N SER A 120 10.33 -16.20 -2.37
CA SER A 120 9.50 -16.90 -3.35
C SER A 120 10.23 -17.18 -4.65
N LEU A 121 11.05 -16.24 -5.12
CA LEU A 121 11.84 -16.35 -6.37
C LEU A 121 12.94 -17.42 -6.32
N THR A 122 13.26 -17.93 -5.13
CA THR A 122 14.27 -19.00 -4.96
C THR A 122 13.67 -20.41 -4.91
N LYS A 123 12.34 -20.54 -4.86
CA LYS A 123 11.66 -21.82 -4.68
C LYS A 123 11.31 -22.48 -6.01
N ASP A 124 11.31 -23.81 -6.03
CA ASP A 124 10.75 -24.61 -7.14
C ASP A 124 9.22 -24.54 -7.18
N ASN A 125 8.60 -24.20 -6.06
CA ASN A 125 7.16 -23.99 -5.96
C ASN A 125 6.84 -22.88 -4.96
N THR A 126 6.09 -21.87 -5.40
CA THR A 126 5.55 -20.80 -4.57
C THR A 126 4.12 -20.50 -5.02
N THR A 127 3.28 -20.05 -4.08
CA THR A 127 1.92 -19.62 -4.36
C THR A 127 1.79 -18.14 -4.07
N TRP A 128 1.46 -17.38 -5.10
CA TRP A 128 1.09 -15.97 -4.99
C TRP A 128 -0.42 -15.88 -5.03
N THR A 129 -1.03 -15.32 -3.98
CA THR A 129 -2.45 -15.04 -3.97
C THR A 129 -2.66 -13.64 -4.52
N VAL A 130 -3.39 -13.56 -5.64
CA VAL A 130 -3.71 -12.30 -6.32
C VAL A 130 -5.20 -12.03 -6.29
N GLN A 131 -5.59 -10.76 -6.26
CA GLN A 131 -6.94 -10.33 -6.56
C GLN A 131 -7.00 -9.82 -7.99
N ARG A 132 -7.87 -10.43 -8.80
CA ARG A 132 -8.09 -10.12 -10.21
C ARG A 132 -9.58 -9.97 -10.46
N ASN A 133 -10.01 -8.81 -10.96
CA ASN A 133 -11.44 -8.52 -11.22
C ASN A 133 -12.35 -8.83 -10.02
N GLY A 134 -11.88 -8.53 -8.80
CA GLY A 134 -12.60 -8.80 -7.55
C GLY A 134 -12.47 -10.23 -7.00
N ALA A 135 -12.03 -11.20 -7.80
CA ALA A 135 -11.84 -12.59 -7.35
C ALA A 135 -10.46 -12.79 -6.72
N ILE A 136 -10.38 -13.59 -5.67
CA ILE A 136 -9.12 -14.03 -5.05
C ILE A 136 -8.68 -15.34 -5.71
N ILE A 137 -7.49 -15.33 -6.30
CA ILE A 137 -6.96 -16.43 -7.11
C ILE A 137 -5.58 -16.82 -6.58
N PRO A 138 -5.39 -18.07 -6.09
CA PRO A 138 -4.07 -18.59 -5.83
C PRO A 138 -3.39 -18.97 -7.15
N VAL A 139 -2.18 -18.46 -7.38
CA VAL A 139 -1.36 -18.74 -8.57
C VAL A 139 -0.09 -19.45 -8.10
N THR A 140 0.03 -20.73 -8.44
CA THR A 140 1.14 -21.59 -8.02
C THR A 140 2.09 -21.81 -9.19
N PHE A 141 3.37 -21.49 -9.02
CA PHE A 141 4.40 -21.57 -10.06
C PHE A 141 5.81 -21.75 -9.50
N SER A 142 6.79 -22.02 -10.36
CA SER A 142 8.21 -22.05 -9.99
C SER A 142 8.78 -20.64 -9.89
N GLY A 143 9.18 -20.23 -8.69
CA GLY A 143 9.82 -18.93 -8.45
C GLY A 143 11.15 -18.80 -9.19
N LYS A 144 11.90 -19.90 -9.30
CA LYS A 144 13.14 -19.95 -10.09
C LYS A 144 12.90 -19.72 -11.58
N ASP A 145 11.78 -20.21 -12.11
CA ASP A 145 11.42 -19.99 -13.52
C ASP A 145 11.07 -18.52 -13.75
N LEU A 146 10.30 -17.92 -12.84
CA LEU A 146 10.04 -16.48 -12.85
C LEU A 146 11.36 -15.68 -12.79
N MET A 147 12.27 -16.04 -11.87
CA MET A 147 13.58 -15.40 -11.77
C MET A 147 14.37 -15.54 -13.07
N THR A 148 14.37 -16.71 -13.68
CA THR A 148 15.04 -16.97 -14.97
C THR A 148 14.46 -16.10 -16.08
N ILE A 149 13.13 -15.95 -16.16
CA ILE A 149 12.46 -15.06 -17.12
C ILE A 149 12.90 -13.59 -16.91
N LEU A 150 13.06 -13.16 -15.66
CA LEU A 150 13.49 -11.81 -15.30
C LEU A 150 15.00 -11.59 -15.51
N GLU A 151 15.83 -12.63 -15.37
CA GLU A 151 17.29 -12.59 -15.51
C GLU A 151 17.79 -12.73 -16.94
N ASP A 152 16.96 -13.22 -17.87
CA ASP A 152 17.24 -13.31 -19.31
C ASP A 152 17.34 -11.90 -19.94
N ARG A 153 18.39 -11.18 -19.56
CA ARG A 153 18.70 -9.78 -19.86
C ARG A 153 19.26 -9.57 -21.28
N SER A 154 19.36 -10.64 -22.07
CA SER A 154 20.17 -10.71 -23.29
C SER A 154 19.43 -10.45 -24.61
N LYS A 155 18.10 -10.34 -24.64
CA LYS A 155 17.33 -10.13 -25.89
C LYS A 155 16.36 -8.95 -25.83
N GLU A 156 16.07 -8.38 -27.00
CA GLU A 156 15.32 -7.13 -27.24
C GLU A 156 13.90 -7.06 -26.62
N THR A 157 13.35 -8.20 -26.19
CA THR A 157 12.05 -8.30 -25.52
C THR A 157 12.23 -8.62 -24.03
N ARG A 158 12.80 -7.66 -23.28
CA ARG A 158 12.99 -7.82 -21.83
C ARG A 158 11.65 -7.83 -21.12
N GLU A 159 11.24 -9.00 -20.65
CA GLU A 159 10.12 -9.12 -19.73
C GLU A 159 10.44 -8.44 -18.39
N LYS A 160 9.46 -7.72 -17.84
CA LYS A 160 9.60 -6.96 -16.61
C LYS A 160 8.38 -7.23 -15.75
N LEU A 161 8.65 -7.57 -14.49
CA LEU A 161 7.67 -7.55 -13.42
C LEU A 161 8.04 -6.41 -12.46
N ARG A 162 7.09 -5.51 -12.19
CA ARG A 162 7.25 -4.45 -11.20
C ARG A 162 6.06 -4.45 -10.24
N PRO A 163 6.24 -4.97 -9.01
CA PRO A 163 5.28 -4.78 -7.94
C PRO A 163 5.31 -3.30 -7.51
N LYS A 164 4.14 -2.66 -7.47
CA LYS A 164 3.99 -1.30 -6.93
C LYS A 164 3.01 -1.31 -5.78
N ARG A 165 3.31 -0.57 -4.72
CA ARG A 165 2.40 -0.49 -3.57
C ARG A 165 1.04 0.07 -3.99
N ALA A 166 -0.02 -0.52 -3.48
CA ALA A 166 -1.41 -0.17 -3.79
C ALA A 166 -2.36 -0.51 -2.64
N TYR A 167 -3.63 -0.13 -2.83
CA TYR A 167 -4.73 -0.37 -1.91
C TYR A 167 -5.78 -1.26 -2.59
N ARG A 168 -6.43 -2.15 -1.82
CA ARG A 168 -7.66 -2.82 -2.26
C ARG A 168 -8.86 -1.88 -2.14
N ASP A 169 -9.83 -2.10 -3.02
CA ASP A 169 -11.05 -1.31 -3.14
C ASP A 169 -12.13 -1.84 -2.19
#